data_AF-A0A2P5LK63-F1
#
_entry.id   AF-A0A2P5LK63-F1
#
_cell.length_a   1.000
_cell.length_b   1.000
_cell.length_c   1.000
_cell.angle_alpha   90.00
_cell.angle_beta   90.00
_cell.angle_gamma   90.00
#
_symmetry.space_group_name_H-M   'P 1'
#
loop_
_entity.id
_entity.type
_entity.pdbx_description
1 polymer ?
#
loop_
_entity_poly.entity_id
_entity_poly.type
_entity_poly.pdbx_seq_one_letter_code
_entity_poly.pdbx_strand_id
1 'polypeptide(L)'
;MKDMQTALPDGLIIGATLPREDVRDAFISLSHASLATLPSGARVGTSSLRRQAQVKRIRPDLEVVGFRGNVQTRFKKLGDGVADATFLACAGLHRLGHADRITERIATSDMLPAVAQGAIGIEIRGADIATARLITPLNDEKSAICVAAERAFLAKLEGSCRTPIAGLAELDGDSLRFRGEILTPDGREHHATERSGTATHAMKLGNDAAEELLARAGRDFFRATA
;
A
#
# COMPACT_ATOMS: atom_id res chain seq x y z
N MET A 1 6.56 -6.24 -1.33
CA MET A 1 6.74 -6.42 0.12
C MET A 1 5.43 -6.26 0.89
N LYS A 2 4.43 -5.53 0.37
CA LYS A 2 3.09 -5.42 0.98
C LYS A 2 2.38 -6.74 1.34
N ASP A 3 2.76 -7.85 0.70
CA ASP A 3 2.19 -9.18 0.95
C ASP A 3 2.98 -9.99 2.00
N MET A 4 4.14 -9.49 2.46
CA MET A 4 4.88 -10.08 3.57
C MET A 4 4.15 -9.82 4.89
N GLN A 5 4.25 -10.77 5.81
CA GLN A 5 3.74 -10.60 7.17
C GLN A 5 4.42 -9.40 7.86
N THR A 6 3.67 -8.74 8.73
CA THR A 6 4.14 -7.57 9.47
C THR A 6 5.21 -7.98 10.48
N ALA A 7 4.96 -9.04 11.24
CA ALA A 7 5.95 -9.75 12.04
C ALA A 7 6.42 -11.00 11.27
N LEU A 8 7.74 -11.19 11.17
CA LEU A 8 8.31 -12.43 10.63
C LEU A 8 8.50 -13.45 11.76
N PRO A 9 8.44 -14.76 11.47
CA PRO A 9 8.80 -15.79 12.44
C PRO A 9 10.21 -15.62 13.01
N ASP A 10 10.42 -16.12 14.23
CA ASP A 10 11.72 -16.07 14.89
C ASP A 10 12.82 -16.70 14.03
N GLY A 11 13.95 -16.00 13.94
CA GLY A 11 15.10 -16.41 13.13
C GLY A 11 15.03 -16.02 11.66
N LEU A 12 13.93 -15.40 11.18
CA LEU A 12 13.81 -14.84 9.83
C LEU A 12 13.89 -13.30 9.85
N ILE A 13 14.57 -12.73 8.85
CA ILE A 13 14.75 -11.28 8.70
C ILE A 13 14.58 -10.86 7.24
N ILE A 14 14.26 -9.58 7.01
CA ILE A 14 14.41 -8.95 5.69
C ILE A 14 15.88 -8.60 5.52
N GLY A 15 16.62 -9.39 4.73
CA GLY A 15 18.06 -9.23 4.54
C GLY A 15 18.44 -8.18 3.49
N ALA A 16 17.55 -7.92 2.53
CA ALA A 16 17.73 -6.84 1.55
C ALA A 16 16.38 -6.32 1.04
N THR A 17 16.34 -5.02 0.73
CA THR A 17 15.23 -4.38 0.01
C THR A 17 15.74 -3.86 -1.33
N LEU A 18 15.17 -4.33 -2.43
CA LEU A 18 15.55 -3.91 -3.79
C LEU A 18 15.05 -2.48 -4.09
N PRO A 19 15.61 -1.81 -5.11
CA PRO A 19 15.12 -0.51 -5.57
C PRO A 19 13.60 -0.50 -5.78
N ARG A 20 12.94 0.47 -5.15
CA ARG A 20 11.49 0.56 -5.13
C ARG A 20 10.95 1.09 -6.45
N GLU A 21 9.96 0.38 -6.98
CA GLU A 21 9.22 0.79 -8.18
C GLU A 21 8.07 1.75 -7.82
N ASP A 22 7.31 2.21 -8.82
CA ASP A 22 6.16 3.08 -8.70
C ASP A 22 5.17 2.58 -7.64
N VAL A 23 5.06 3.36 -6.57
CA VAL A 23 4.25 3.06 -5.40
C VAL A 23 2.76 3.25 -5.68
N ARG A 24 2.37 3.94 -6.75
CA ARG A 24 0.99 4.36 -7.01
C ARG A 24 0.07 3.19 -7.34
N ASP A 25 -1.20 3.40 -7.05
CA ASP A 25 -2.26 2.57 -7.60
C ASP A 25 -2.53 2.97 -9.06
N ALA A 26 -2.66 1.97 -9.92
CA ALA A 26 -3.07 2.13 -11.31
C ALA A 26 -4.59 1.96 -11.38
N PHE A 27 -5.29 3.00 -11.82
CA PHE A 27 -6.67 2.93 -12.27
C PHE A 27 -6.71 2.34 -13.68
N ILE A 28 -7.60 1.37 -13.89
CA ILE A 28 -7.78 0.68 -15.16
C ILE A 28 -9.27 0.65 -15.48
N SER A 29 -9.62 1.20 -16.64
CA SER A 29 -10.96 1.12 -17.22
C SER A 29 -10.86 1.01 -18.73
N LEU A 30 -11.86 0.38 -19.35
CA LEU A 30 -11.98 0.28 -20.81
C LEU A 30 -12.76 1.45 -21.41
N SER A 31 -13.52 2.19 -20.59
CA SER A 31 -14.50 3.18 -21.04
C SER A 31 -14.38 4.55 -20.37
N HIS A 32 -13.60 4.68 -19.29
CA HIS A 32 -13.47 5.91 -18.52
C HIS A 32 -12.02 6.31 -18.33
N ALA A 33 -11.73 7.61 -18.28
CA ALA A 33 -10.35 8.13 -18.26
C ALA A 33 -9.74 8.16 -16.86
N SER A 34 -10.56 8.29 -15.81
CA SER A 34 -10.11 8.40 -14.42
C SER A 34 -11.18 7.97 -13.44
N LEU A 35 -10.78 7.77 -12.18
CA LEU A 35 -11.72 7.53 -11.07
C LEU A 35 -12.76 8.67 -10.95
N ALA A 36 -12.34 9.92 -11.18
CA ALA A 36 -13.22 11.08 -11.09
C ALA A 36 -14.30 11.10 -12.18
N THR A 37 -14.01 10.55 -13.36
CA THR A 37 -14.94 10.54 -14.52
C THR A 37 -15.94 9.37 -14.52
N LEU A 38 -15.87 8.47 -13.54
CA LEU A 38 -16.85 7.38 -13.44
C LEU A 38 -18.26 7.94 -13.18
N PRO A 39 -19.31 7.43 -13.87
CA PRO A 39 -20.68 7.82 -13.62
C PRO A 39 -21.13 7.38 -12.23
N SER A 40 -22.18 8.03 -11.72
CA SER A 40 -22.75 7.66 -10.43
C SER A 40 -23.28 6.23 -10.44
N GLY A 41 -23.06 5.49 -9.36
CA GLY A 41 -23.40 4.06 -9.27
C GLY A 41 -22.46 3.13 -10.05
N ALA A 42 -21.40 3.62 -10.68
CA ALA A 42 -20.45 2.75 -11.37
C ALA A 42 -19.75 1.78 -10.39
N ARG A 43 -19.45 0.58 -10.89
CA ARG A 43 -18.87 -0.53 -10.13
C ARG A 43 -17.35 -0.50 -10.24
N VAL A 44 -16.70 -0.37 -9.10
CA VAL A 44 -15.24 -0.41 -8.95
C VAL A 44 -14.83 -1.74 -8.34
N GLY A 45 -14.12 -2.55 -9.12
CA GLY A 45 -13.65 -3.86 -8.71
C GLY A 45 -12.38 -3.78 -7.87
N THR A 46 -12.46 -4.13 -6.58
CA THR A 46 -11.28 -4.33 -5.71
C THR A 46 -11.57 -5.30 -4.57
N SER A 47 -10.55 -5.98 -4.05
CA SER A 47 -10.63 -6.75 -2.80
C SER A 47 -9.67 -6.24 -1.72
N SER A 48 -9.02 -5.10 -1.96
CA SER A 48 -8.23 -4.40 -0.95
C SER A 48 -9.17 -3.52 -0.12
N LEU A 49 -9.24 -3.76 1.19
CA LEU A 49 -10.04 -2.93 2.09
C LEU A 49 -9.55 -1.47 2.12
N ARG A 50 -8.23 -1.24 2.01
CA ARG A 50 -7.65 0.10 1.86
C ARG A 50 -8.26 0.82 0.65
N ARG A 51 -8.14 0.22 -0.55
CA ARG A 51 -8.67 0.86 -1.77
C ARG A 51 -10.18 1.03 -1.72
N GLN A 52 -10.90 0.04 -1.20
CA GLN A 52 -12.35 0.15 -1.00
C GLN A 52 -12.70 1.36 -0.13
N ALA A 53 -12.06 1.49 1.03
CA ALA A 53 -12.32 2.58 1.97
C ALA A 53 -11.99 3.95 1.35
N GLN A 54 -10.83 4.06 0.70
CA GLN A 54 -10.42 5.29 0.00
C GLN A 54 -11.39 5.67 -1.13
N VAL A 55 -11.82 4.70 -1.95
CA VAL A 55 -12.81 4.95 -3.01
C VAL A 55 -14.12 5.44 -2.41
N LYS A 56 -14.65 4.75 -1.40
CA LYS A 56 -15.91 5.15 -0.76
C LYS A 56 -15.84 6.51 -0.07
N ARG A 57 -14.65 6.89 0.43
CA ARG A 57 -14.41 8.23 0.98
C ARG A 57 -14.42 9.31 -0.10
N ILE A 58 -13.77 9.07 -1.24
CA ILE A 58 -13.62 10.07 -2.32
C ILE A 58 -14.88 10.15 -3.18
N ARG A 59 -15.52 9.01 -3.44
CA ARG A 59 -16.68 8.82 -4.30
C ARG A 59 -17.69 7.88 -3.63
N PRO A 60 -18.43 8.35 -2.61
CA PRO A 60 -19.39 7.54 -1.86
C PRO A 60 -20.57 7.03 -2.70
N ASP A 61 -20.75 7.59 -3.90
CA ASP A 61 -21.77 7.19 -4.86
C ASP A 61 -21.37 5.99 -5.73
N LEU A 62 -20.12 5.52 -5.64
CA LEU A 62 -19.65 4.35 -6.40
C LEU A 62 -19.89 3.05 -5.65
N GLU A 63 -20.21 2.00 -6.40
CA GLU A 63 -20.34 0.66 -5.87
C GLU A 63 -18.97 -0.05 -5.85
N VAL A 64 -18.54 -0.57 -4.70
CA VAL A 64 -17.30 -1.37 -4.63
C VAL A 64 -17.65 -2.85 -4.60
N VAL A 65 -17.16 -3.60 -5.60
CA VAL A 65 -17.46 -5.02 -5.78
C VAL A 65 -16.21 -5.90 -5.64
N GLY A 66 -16.40 -7.10 -5.10
CA GLY A 66 -15.31 -8.04 -4.87
C GLY A 66 -14.63 -8.47 -6.17
N PHE A 67 -13.33 -8.22 -6.29
CA PHE A 67 -12.58 -8.43 -7.52
C PHE A 67 -11.26 -9.17 -7.30
N ARG A 68 -11.36 -10.50 -7.20
CA ARG A 68 -10.24 -11.42 -6.98
C ARG A 68 -9.79 -12.11 -8.27
N GLY A 69 -8.56 -12.62 -8.26
CA GLY A 69 -7.87 -13.26 -9.38
C GLY A 69 -6.47 -12.69 -9.56
N ASN A 70 -5.65 -13.34 -10.39
CA ASN A 70 -4.39 -12.76 -10.86
C ASN A 70 -4.68 -11.61 -11.86
N VAL A 71 -3.62 -10.97 -12.38
CA VAL A 71 -3.75 -9.81 -13.27
C VAL A 71 -4.56 -10.16 -14.53
N GLN A 72 -4.28 -11.30 -15.15
CA GLN A 72 -4.95 -11.74 -16.39
C GLN A 72 -6.43 -12.02 -16.16
N THR A 73 -6.80 -12.72 -15.08
CA THR A 73 -8.21 -12.97 -14.73
C THR A 73 -8.95 -11.67 -14.45
N ARG A 74 -8.29 -10.68 -13.85
CA ARG A 74 -8.87 -9.35 -13.59
C ARG A 74 -9.12 -8.57 -14.87
N PHE A 75 -8.19 -8.60 -15.83
CA PHE A 75 -8.42 -8.00 -17.15
C PHE A 75 -9.59 -8.67 -17.88
N LYS A 76 -9.67 -10.01 -17.84
CA LYS A 76 -10.82 -10.72 -18.41
C LYS A 76 -12.14 -10.28 -17.78
N LYS A 77 -12.22 -10.24 -16.44
CA LYS A 77 -13.42 -9.78 -15.73
C LYS A 77 -13.81 -8.34 -16.08
N LEU A 78 -12.83 -7.47 -16.30
CA LEU A 78 -13.08 -6.09 -16.74
C LEU A 78 -13.66 -6.08 -18.17
N GLY A 79 -13.10 -6.88 -19.08
CA GLY A 79 -13.64 -7.06 -20.44
C GLY A 79 -15.03 -7.69 -20.48
N ASP A 80 -15.33 -8.59 -19.52
CA ASP A 80 -16.64 -9.23 -19.37
C ASP A 80 -17.69 -8.30 -18.69
N GLY A 81 -17.33 -7.07 -18.33
CA GLY A 81 -18.26 -6.10 -17.71
C GLY A 81 -18.63 -6.40 -16.25
N VAL A 82 -17.81 -7.17 -15.53
CA VAL A 82 -18.02 -7.46 -14.09
C VAL A 82 -17.86 -6.21 -13.23
N ALA A 83 -17.01 -5.28 -13.66
CA ALA A 83 -16.83 -3.96 -13.08
C ALA A 83 -16.53 -2.95 -14.20
N ASP A 84 -16.78 -1.67 -13.95
CA ASP A 84 -16.54 -0.58 -14.90
C ASP A 84 -15.09 -0.05 -14.81
N ALA A 85 -14.46 -0.26 -13.66
CA ALA A 85 -13.03 -0.03 -13.44
C ALA A 85 -12.46 -0.96 -12.37
N THR A 86 -11.14 -1.07 -12.31
CA THR A 86 -10.41 -1.77 -11.24
C THR A 86 -9.11 -1.05 -10.89
N PHE A 87 -8.47 -1.50 -9.81
CA PHE A 87 -7.13 -1.05 -9.43
C PHE A 87 -6.13 -2.19 -9.42
N LEU A 88 -4.94 -1.91 -9.94
CA LEU A 88 -3.73 -2.72 -9.75
C LEU A 88 -2.60 -1.84 -9.22
N ALA A 89 -1.46 -2.43 -8.85
CA ALA A 89 -0.29 -1.64 -8.47
C ALA A 89 0.51 -1.32 -9.74
N CYS A 90 0.97 -0.08 -9.91
CA CYS A 90 1.78 0.31 -11.07
C CYS A 90 3.00 -0.61 -11.23
N ALA A 91 3.72 -0.84 -10.13
CA ALA A 91 4.85 -1.78 -10.09
C ALA A 91 4.51 -3.20 -10.56
N GLY A 92 3.32 -3.71 -10.24
CA GLY A 92 2.90 -5.05 -10.65
C GLY A 92 2.65 -5.14 -12.15
N LEU A 93 2.04 -4.10 -12.72
CA LEU A 93 1.79 -4.01 -14.16
C LEU A 93 3.08 -3.83 -14.94
N HIS A 94 3.97 -2.96 -14.49
CA HIS A 94 5.24 -2.73 -15.17
C HIS A 94 6.10 -4.00 -15.23
N ARG A 95 6.26 -4.71 -14.10
CA ARG A 95 7.01 -5.97 -14.03
C ARG A 95 6.45 -7.08 -14.92
N LEU A 96 5.14 -7.05 -15.21
CA LEU A 96 4.47 -8.03 -16.06
C LEU A 96 4.35 -7.58 -17.53
N GLY A 97 4.93 -6.44 -17.91
CA GLY A 97 4.83 -5.93 -19.28
C GLY A 97 3.42 -5.43 -19.65
N HIS A 98 2.66 -4.94 -18.66
CA HIS A 98 1.28 -4.45 -18.82
C HIS A 98 1.13 -2.97 -18.44
N ALA A 99 2.22 -2.19 -18.51
CA ALA A 99 2.18 -0.76 -18.19
C ALA A 99 1.32 0.05 -19.18
N ASP A 100 1.16 -0.44 -20.41
CA ASP A 100 0.26 0.06 -21.45
C ASP A 100 -1.22 -0.01 -21.06
N ARG A 101 -1.56 -0.88 -20.10
CA ARG A 101 -2.93 -1.05 -19.61
C ARG A 101 -3.31 -0.07 -18.50
N ILE A 102 -2.40 0.79 -18.06
CA ILE A 102 -2.68 1.80 -17.04
C ILE A 102 -3.45 2.95 -17.70
N THR A 103 -4.71 3.12 -17.32
CA THR A 103 -5.50 4.28 -17.75
C THR A 103 -5.04 5.53 -17.03
N GLU A 104 -4.87 5.45 -15.71
CA GLU A 104 -4.40 6.56 -14.88
C GLU A 104 -3.51 6.04 -13.73
N ARG A 105 -2.42 6.76 -13.44
CA ARG A 105 -1.62 6.56 -12.24
C ARG A 105 -2.11 7.53 -11.18
N ILE A 106 -2.81 7.02 -10.17
CA ILE A 106 -3.45 7.87 -9.16
C ILE A 106 -2.38 8.54 -8.31
N ALA A 107 -2.51 9.84 -8.10
CA ALA A 107 -1.57 10.59 -7.27
C ALA A 107 -1.59 10.07 -5.83
N THR A 108 -0.43 10.07 -5.16
CA THR A 108 -0.34 9.62 -3.77
C THR A 108 -1.00 10.59 -2.79
N SER A 109 -1.37 11.79 -3.24
CA SER A 109 -2.26 12.73 -2.53
C SER A 109 -3.71 12.27 -2.51
N ASP A 110 -4.14 11.57 -3.56
CA ASP A 110 -5.55 11.21 -3.76
C ASP A 110 -5.83 9.81 -3.19
N MET A 111 -4.92 8.87 -3.45
CA MET A 111 -4.97 7.53 -2.84
C MET A 111 -3.58 7.16 -2.32
N LEU A 112 -3.41 7.23 -1.01
CA LEU A 112 -2.17 6.82 -0.36
C LEU A 112 -1.95 5.31 -0.56
N PRO A 113 -0.74 4.85 -0.94
CA PRO A 113 -0.51 3.46 -1.28
C PRO A 113 -0.50 2.55 -0.05
N ALA A 114 -0.59 1.24 -0.30
CA ALA A 114 -0.33 0.26 0.75
C ALA A 114 1.12 0.35 1.23
N VAL A 115 1.34 0.10 2.51
CA VAL A 115 2.66 -0.03 3.11
C VAL A 115 3.53 -0.98 2.28
N ALA A 116 4.74 -0.51 1.94
CA ALA A 116 5.73 -1.21 1.15
C ALA A 116 5.26 -1.65 -0.25
N GLN A 117 4.25 -0.98 -0.83
CA GLN A 117 3.88 -1.15 -2.24
C GLN A 117 5.04 -0.72 -3.14
N GLY A 118 5.27 -1.45 -4.22
CA GLY A 118 6.39 -1.23 -5.14
C GLY A 118 7.71 -1.88 -4.72
N ALA A 119 7.95 -2.08 -3.42
CA ALA A 119 9.20 -2.68 -2.93
C ALA A 119 9.22 -4.21 -3.08
N ILE A 120 10.40 -4.79 -3.32
CA ILE A 120 10.66 -6.23 -3.18
C ILE A 120 11.65 -6.41 -2.04
N GLY A 121 11.34 -7.33 -1.12
CA GLY A 121 12.23 -7.71 -0.03
C GLY A 121 12.70 -9.14 -0.22
N ILE A 122 13.92 -9.41 0.26
CA ILE A 122 14.50 -10.75 0.30
C ILE A 122 14.51 -11.17 1.76
N GLU A 123 13.71 -12.19 2.10
CA GLU A 123 13.69 -12.80 3.42
C GLU A 123 14.78 -13.88 3.51
N ILE A 124 15.55 -13.86 4.61
CA ILE A 124 16.62 -14.82 4.86
C ILE A 124 16.58 -15.29 6.31
N ARG A 125 17.31 -16.37 6.61
CA ARG A 125 17.64 -16.74 7.99
C ARG A 125 18.60 -15.71 8.57
N GLY A 126 18.28 -15.15 9.74
CA GLY A 126 19.10 -14.11 10.38
C GLY A 126 20.51 -14.56 10.76
N ALA A 127 20.69 -15.84 11.07
CA ALA A 127 22.00 -16.41 11.39
C ALA A 127 22.83 -16.79 10.14
N ASP A 128 22.29 -16.68 8.93
CA ASP A 128 22.96 -17.09 7.69
C ASP A 128 23.80 -15.95 7.09
N ILE A 129 25.00 -15.78 7.66
CA ILE A 129 25.97 -14.75 7.24
C ILE A 129 26.41 -14.93 5.78
N ALA A 130 26.49 -16.16 5.29
CA ALA A 130 26.89 -16.42 3.90
C ALA A 130 25.84 -15.85 2.93
N THR A 131 24.56 -16.16 3.17
CA THR A 131 23.46 -15.61 2.37
C THR A 131 23.37 -14.08 2.51
N ALA A 132 23.50 -13.54 3.73
CA ALA A 132 23.47 -12.09 3.96
C ALA A 132 24.53 -11.34 3.13
N ARG A 133 25.77 -11.87 3.08
CA ARG A 133 26.86 -11.32 2.27
C ARG A 133 26.55 -11.34 0.77
N LEU A 134 25.94 -12.43 0.27
CA LEU A 134 25.61 -12.55 -1.15
C LEU A 134 24.55 -11.55 -1.61
N ILE A 135 23.57 -11.24 -0.76
CA ILE A 135 22.45 -10.34 -1.12
C ILE A 135 22.72 -8.87 -0.77
N THR A 136 23.78 -8.57 -0.01
CA THR A 136 24.15 -7.20 0.38
C THR A 136 24.17 -6.22 -0.81
N PRO A 137 24.75 -6.56 -1.98
CA PRO A 137 24.77 -5.65 -3.14
C PRO A 137 23.39 -5.37 -3.75
N LEU A 138 22.37 -6.16 -3.42
CA LEU A 138 21.00 -5.98 -3.91
C LEU A 138 20.21 -4.97 -3.07
N ASN A 139 20.74 -4.58 -1.91
CA ASN A 139 20.03 -3.69 -1.00
C ASN A 139 20.13 -2.23 -1.47
N ASP A 140 18.98 -1.63 -1.74
CA ASP A 140 18.79 -0.21 -1.93
C ASP A 140 18.47 0.45 -0.59
N GLU A 141 19.43 1.22 -0.07
CA GLU A 141 19.36 1.84 1.25
C GLU A 141 18.17 2.79 1.39
N LYS A 142 17.91 3.61 0.36
CA LYS A 142 16.76 4.52 0.31
C LYS A 142 15.44 3.77 0.48
N SER A 143 15.24 2.70 -0.28
CA SER A 143 14.04 1.87 -0.20
C SER A 143 13.92 1.18 1.15
N ALA A 144 15.03 0.67 1.70
CA ALA A 144 15.06 0.04 3.01
C ALA A 144 14.63 1.02 4.12
N ILE A 145 15.15 2.25 4.13
CA ILE A 145 14.79 3.30 5.10
C ILE A 145 13.30 3.66 5.00
N CYS A 146 12.81 3.95 3.80
CA CYS A 146 11.40 4.28 3.58
C CYS A 146 10.49 3.13 4.07
N VAL A 147 10.79 1.90 3.66
CA VAL A 147 9.99 0.73 4.02
C VAL A 147 10.06 0.45 5.52
N ALA A 148 11.18 0.73 6.19
CA ALA A 148 11.29 0.57 7.65
C ALA A 148 10.31 1.49 8.40
N ALA A 149 10.19 2.76 7.99
CA ALA A 149 9.19 3.68 8.55
C ALA A 149 7.76 3.16 8.34
N GLU A 150 7.42 2.77 7.11
CA GLU A 150 6.09 2.29 6.76
C GLU A 150 5.70 0.99 7.47
N ARG A 151 6.66 0.06 7.62
CA ARG A 151 6.44 -1.21 8.32
C ARG A 151 6.34 -1.01 9.83
N ALA A 152 7.10 -0.10 10.42
CA ALA A 152 6.97 0.24 11.84
C ALA A 152 5.57 0.78 12.15
N PHE A 153 5.07 1.68 11.29
CA PHE A 153 3.68 2.17 11.35
C PHE A 153 2.65 1.02 11.28
N LEU A 154 2.78 0.13 10.28
CA LEU A 154 1.85 -0.99 10.13
C LEU A 154 1.90 -1.95 11.33
N ALA A 155 3.10 -2.24 11.84
CA ALA A 155 3.31 -3.13 12.98
C ALA A 155 2.67 -2.58 14.24
N LYS A 156 2.86 -1.29 14.52
CA LYS A 156 2.30 -0.63 15.69
C LYS A 156 0.76 -0.57 15.66
N LEU A 157 0.16 -0.52 14.47
CA LEU A 157 -1.29 -0.59 14.28
C LEU A 157 -1.85 -2.02 14.30
N GLU A 158 -1.00 -3.04 14.48
CA GLU A 158 -1.38 -4.45 14.33
C GLU A 158 -2.02 -4.75 12.95
N GLY A 159 -1.58 -4.00 11.94
CA GLY A 159 -2.15 -3.99 10.60
C GLY A 159 -1.71 -5.16 9.73
N SER A 160 -2.48 -5.42 8.68
CA SER A 160 -2.19 -6.43 7.66
C SER A 160 -2.67 -6.01 6.27
N CYS A 161 -2.51 -6.86 5.26
CA CYS A 161 -3.10 -6.65 3.93
C CYS A 161 -4.64 -6.62 3.95
N ARG A 162 -5.26 -7.02 5.06
CA ARG A 162 -6.71 -7.04 5.29
C ARG A 162 -7.21 -5.89 6.17
N THR A 163 -6.37 -4.91 6.48
CA THR A 163 -6.80 -3.70 7.19
C THR A 163 -6.80 -2.50 6.25
N PRO A 164 -7.77 -1.58 6.35
CA PRO A 164 -7.83 -0.33 5.58
C PRO A 164 -6.79 0.71 6.07
N ILE A 165 -5.52 0.35 5.93
CA ILE A 165 -4.36 1.15 6.35
C ILE A 165 -3.52 1.47 5.12
N ALA A 166 -3.05 2.72 5.02
CA ALA A 166 -2.14 3.18 3.98
C ALA A 166 -0.94 3.89 4.59
N GLY A 167 0.20 3.84 3.91
CA GLY A 167 1.44 4.43 4.41
C GLY A 167 2.47 4.59 3.31
N LEU A 168 3.11 5.75 3.28
CA LEU A 168 4.15 6.07 2.31
C LEU A 168 5.23 6.94 2.97
N ALA A 169 6.47 6.48 2.86
CA ALA A 169 7.67 7.22 3.21
C ALA A 169 8.44 7.60 1.94
N GLU A 170 8.91 8.84 1.89
CA GLU A 170 9.65 9.44 0.79
C GLU A 170 10.92 10.05 1.37
N LEU A 171 12.09 9.59 0.91
CA LEU A 171 13.40 10.09 1.35
C LEU A 171 14.03 10.96 0.25
N ASP A 172 14.39 12.19 0.60
CA ASP A 172 15.14 13.11 -0.24
C ASP A 172 16.38 13.63 0.52
N GLY A 173 17.57 13.25 0.07
CA GLY A 173 18.79 13.37 0.88
C GLY A 173 18.64 12.65 2.21
N ASP A 174 18.78 13.38 3.32
CA ASP A 174 18.51 12.87 4.68
C ASP A 174 17.08 13.19 5.17
N SER A 175 16.29 13.96 4.40
CA SER A 175 14.93 14.32 4.79
C SER A 175 13.95 13.20 4.46
N LEU A 176 13.44 12.55 5.50
CA LEU A 176 12.42 11.53 5.41
C LEU A 176 11.05 12.15 5.73
N ARG A 177 10.12 12.03 4.78
CA ARG A 177 8.72 12.40 4.96
C ARG A 177 7.87 11.13 4.98
N PHE A 178 7.10 10.93 6.04
CA PHE A 178 6.16 9.83 6.20
C PHE A 178 4.72 10.35 6.25
N ARG A 179 3.84 9.74 5.46
CA ARG A 179 2.39 9.91 5.54
C ARG A 179 1.75 8.58 5.89
N GLY A 180 0.76 8.60 6.78
CA GLY A 180 -0.02 7.44 7.16
C GLY A 180 -1.50 7.78 7.29
N GLU A 181 -2.37 6.81 7.01
CA GLU A 181 -3.79 6.93 7.28
C GLU A 181 -4.44 5.60 7.63
N ILE A 182 -5.54 5.70 8.36
CA ILE A 182 -6.43 4.61 8.76
C ILE A 182 -7.87 5.00 8.43
N LEU A 183 -8.67 4.05 7.96
CA LEU A 183 -10.06 4.27 7.57
C LEU A 183 -10.96 3.19 8.12
N THR A 184 -12.25 3.45 8.26
CA THR A 184 -13.25 2.36 8.31
C THR A 184 -13.44 1.76 6.91
N PRO A 185 -13.81 0.47 6.75
CA PRO A 185 -14.01 -0.17 5.45
C PRO A 185 -15.10 0.46 4.56
N ASP A 186 -16.00 1.25 5.16
CA ASP A 186 -17.00 2.04 4.45
C ASP A 186 -16.51 3.45 4.07
N GLY A 187 -15.31 3.84 4.50
CA GLY A 187 -14.68 5.13 4.20
C GLY A 187 -15.24 6.33 4.97
N ARG A 188 -16.16 6.12 5.93
CA ARG A 188 -16.82 7.20 6.66
C ARG A 188 -15.92 7.84 7.72
N GLU A 189 -15.18 7.03 8.46
CA GLU A 189 -14.19 7.53 9.40
C GLU A 189 -12.79 7.42 8.79
N HIS A 190 -12.01 8.48 8.96
CA HIS A 190 -10.68 8.62 8.38
C HIS A 190 -9.81 9.45 9.30
N HIS A 191 -8.62 8.93 9.60
CA HIS A 191 -7.59 9.67 10.27
C HIS A 191 -6.29 9.58 9.46
N ALA A 192 -5.72 10.74 9.16
CA ALA A 192 -4.43 10.87 8.49
C ALA A 192 -3.45 11.66 9.36
N THR A 193 -2.17 11.38 9.14
CA THR A 193 -1.06 12.05 9.80
C THR A 193 0.15 12.14 8.88
N GLU A 194 1.03 13.08 9.20
CA GLU A 194 2.29 13.32 8.52
C GLU A 194 3.42 13.51 9.54
N ARG A 195 4.62 13.05 9.18
CA ARG A 195 5.85 13.20 9.95
C ARG A 195 6.99 13.54 9.01
N SER A 196 7.90 14.38 9.50
CA SER A 196 9.15 14.67 8.83
C SER A 196 10.30 14.53 9.82
N GLY A 197 11.43 13.99 9.37
CA GLY A 197 12.62 13.81 10.20
C GLY A 197 13.80 13.33 9.36
N THR A 198 14.84 12.86 10.05
CA THR A 198 16.05 12.31 9.39
C THR A 198 15.87 10.83 9.06
N ALA A 199 16.68 10.31 8.14
CA ALA A 199 16.67 8.88 7.79
C ALA A 199 16.87 7.96 9.01
N THR A 200 17.72 8.40 9.95
CA THR A 200 18.03 7.67 11.20
C THR A 200 16.83 7.46 12.11
N HIS A 201 15.78 8.27 11.97
CA HIS A 201 14.56 8.19 12.77
C HIS A 201 13.40 7.46 12.07
N ALA A 202 13.63 6.81 10.93
CA ALA A 202 12.58 6.21 10.10
C ALA A 202 11.54 5.39 10.89
N MET A 203 11.98 4.39 11.65
CA MET A 203 11.07 3.55 12.45
C MET A 203 10.34 4.35 13.53
N LYS A 204 11.02 5.32 14.15
CA LYS A 204 10.42 6.19 15.17
C LYS A 204 9.28 7.02 14.56
N LEU A 205 9.51 7.65 13.40
CA LEU A 205 8.46 8.41 12.71
C LEU A 205 7.22 7.57 12.41
N GLY A 206 7.42 6.32 11.96
CA GLY A 206 6.32 5.38 11.72
C GLY A 206 5.56 5.00 13.00
N ASN A 207 6.27 4.71 14.09
CA ASN A 207 5.67 4.41 15.39
C ASN A 207 4.89 5.60 15.96
N ASP A 208 5.50 6.79 15.97
CA ASP A 208 4.89 8.02 16.50
C ASP A 208 3.64 8.40 15.71
N ALA A 209 3.61 8.13 14.40
CA ALA A 209 2.42 8.32 13.58
C ALA A 209 1.30 7.34 13.94
N ALA A 210 1.62 6.06 14.14
CA ALA A 210 0.65 5.05 14.53
C ALA A 210 0.04 5.32 15.91
N GLU A 211 0.87 5.73 16.89
CA GLU A 211 0.42 6.09 18.24
C GLU A 211 -0.56 7.26 18.23
N GLU A 212 -0.28 8.30 17.44
CA GLU A 212 -1.20 9.42 17.26
C GLU A 212 -2.55 8.95 16.70
N LEU A 213 -2.52 8.15 15.62
CA LEU A 213 -3.75 7.68 15.00
C LEU A 213 -4.57 6.78 15.92
N LEU A 214 -3.94 5.89 16.70
CA LEU A 214 -4.62 5.06 17.70
C LEU A 214 -5.24 5.90 18.82
N ALA A 215 -4.55 6.94 19.29
CA ALA A 215 -5.08 7.83 20.31
C ALA A 215 -6.30 8.62 19.81
N ARG A 216 -6.29 9.03 18.53
CA ARG A 216 -7.39 9.80 17.91
C ARG A 216 -8.59 8.93 17.53
N ALA A 217 -8.34 7.73 16.99
CA ALA A 217 -9.38 6.83 16.49
C ALA A 217 -10.02 5.96 17.58
N GLY A 218 -9.33 5.79 18.71
CA GLY A 218 -9.74 4.90 19.78
C GLY A 218 -9.35 3.44 19.54
N ARG A 219 -9.29 2.66 20.62
CA ARG A 219 -8.77 1.28 20.62
C ARG A 219 -9.60 0.28 19.80
N ASP A 220 -10.88 0.57 19.59
CA ASP A 220 -11.81 -0.35 18.92
C ASP A 220 -12.04 0.00 17.44
N PHE A 221 -11.30 0.97 16.88
CA PHE A 221 -11.47 1.45 15.50
C PHE A 221 -11.44 0.31 14.46
N PHE A 222 -10.50 -0.63 14.60
CA PHE A 222 -10.40 -1.78 13.69
C PHE A 222 -11.31 -2.95 14.09
N ARG A 223 -11.84 -2.98 15.33
CA ARG A 223 -12.68 -4.09 15.83
C ARG A 223 -14.13 -4.00 15.38
N ALA A 224 -14.62 -2.81 15.04
CA ALA A 224 -15.99 -2.61 14.53
C ALA A 224 -16.28 -3.30 13.18
N THR A 225 -15.31 -4.05 12.62
CA THR A 225 -15.34 -4.56 11.23
C THR A 225 -14.93 -6.02 11.09
N ALA A 226 -14.84 -6.77 12.19
CA ALA A 226 -14.59 -8.22 12.20
C ALA A 226 -15.88 -9.04 12.06
#